data_AF-A0A1Y1M554-F1
#
_entry.id   AF-A0A1Y1M554-F1
#
_cell.length_a   1.000
_cell.length_b   1.000
_cell.length_c   1.000
_cell.angle_alpha   90.00
_cell.angle_beta   90.00
_cell.angle_gamma   90.00
#
_symmetry.space_group_name_H-M   'P 1'
#
loop_
_entity.id
_entity.type
_entity.pdbx_description
1 polymer ?
#
loop_
_entity_poly.entity_id
_entity_poly.type
_entity_poly.pdbx_seq_one_letter_code
_entity_poly.pdbx_strand_id
1 'polypeptide(L)'
;MALLQKLLNKSFFESVLNQYYKQNVAINNVHITNDVSPAGESFCSTLSRIKVDYSFDDGGGQRTLWMVCKSCPEDEYQAGFVREMKMFDCELEMYGNIIPLLSRLGDHFPPWHQMDTV
;
A
#
# COMPACT_ATOMS: atom_id res chain seq x y z
N MET A 1 14.93 -2.59 9.17
CA MET A 1 14.67 -2.38 7.71
C MET A 1 14.86 -3.63 6.83
N ALA A 2 15.77 -4.54 7.18
CA ALA A 2 16.09 -5.72 6.36
C ALA A 2 14.89 -6.63 6.06
N LEU A 3 13.92 -6.74 6.97
CA LEU A 3 12.76 -7.60 6.79
C LEU A 3 11.82 -7.11 5.68
N LEU A 4 11.56 -5.80 5.62
CA LEU A 4 10.66 -5.23 4.62
C LEU A 4 11.25 -5.34 3.20
N GLN A 5 12.55 -5.09 3.04
CA GLN A 5 13.26 -5.31 1.78
C GLN A 5 13.32 -6.80 1.40
N LYS A 6 13.41 -7.69 2.39
CA LYS A 6 13.38 -9.14 2.17
C LYS A 6 12.00 -9.62 1.71
N LEU A 7 10.92 -9.05 2.23
CA LEU A 7 9.55 -9.42 1.87
C LEU A 7 9.08 -8.76 0.57
N LEU A 8 9.32 -7.45 0.42
CA LEU A 8 8.93 -6.63 -0.73
C LEU A 8 10.07 -6.55 -1.73
N ASN A 9 10.46 -7.72 -2.23
CA ASN A 9 11.56 -7.88 -3.16
C ASN A 9 11.06 -8.00 -4.62
N LYS A 10 12.01 -8.16 -5.54
CA LYS A 10 11.75 -8.32 -6.97
C LYS A 10 10.74 -9.45 -7.28
N SER A 11 10.95 -10.65 -6.75
CA SER A 11 10.11 -11.82 -7.08
C SER A 11 8.69 -11.68 -6.53
N PHE A 12 8.53 -11.03 -5.38
CA PHE A 12 7.21 -10.68 -4.86
C PHE A 12 6.46 -9.78 -5.84
N PHE A 13 7.06 -8.69 -6.30
CA PHE A 13 6.41 -7.77 -7.22
C PHE A 13 6.16 -8.39 -8.61
N GLU A 14 7.08 -9.20 -9.13
CA GLU A 14 6.85 -9.96 -10.36
C GLU A 14 5.61 -10.86 -10.24
N SER A 15 5.52 -11.64 -9.16
CA SER A 15 4.38 -12.52 -8.91
C SER A 15 3.06 -11.75 -8.86
N VAL A 16 3.00 -10.66 -8.08
CA VAL A 16 1.79 -9.86 -7.89
C VAL A 16 1.37 -9.15 -9.19
N LEU A 17 2.31 -8.51 -9.89
CA LEU A 17 1.99 -7.78 -11.12
C LEU A 17 1.63 -8.73 -12.26
N ASN A 18 2.27 -9.90 -12.35
CA ASN A 18 1.91 -10.93 -13.31
C ASN A 18 0.47 -11.40 -13.12
N GLN A 19 0.06 -11.63 -11.87
CA GLN A 19 -1.31 -12.03 -11.55
C GLN A 19 -2.31 -10.92 -11.87
N TYR A 20 -1.97 -9.67 -11.55
CA TYR A 20 -2.85 -8.52 -11.76
C TYR A 20 -3.08 -8.22 -13.26
N TYR A 21 -2.01 -8.13 -14.04
CA TYR A 21 -2.11 -7.82 -15.47
C TYR A 21 -2.38 -9.04 -16.36
N LYS A 22 -2.26 -10.26 -15.82
CA LYS A 22 -2.39 -11.52 -16.57
C LYS A 22 -1.42 -11.63 -17.76
N GLN A 23 -0.24 -11.03 -17.61
CA GLN A 23 0.85 -11.05 -18.59
C GLN A 23 2.19 -11.02 -17.87
N ASN A 24 3.26 -11.37 -18.56
CA ASN A 24 4.59 -11.35 -17.95
C ASN A 24 5.10 -9.91 -17.76
N VAL A 25 5.59 -9.65 -16.56
CA VAL A 25 6.10 -8.37 -16.09
C VAL A 25 7.51 -8.59 -15.57
N ALA A 26 8.46 -7.88 -16.17
CA ALA A 26 9.82 -7.83 -15.68
C ALA A 26 9.97 -6.65 -14.73
N ILE A 27 10.44 -6.91 -13.51
CA ILE A 27 10.77 -5.84 -12.57
C ILE A 27 12.22 -5.41 -12.83
N ASN A 28 12.36 -4.15 -13.22
CA ASN A 28 13.64 -3.53 -13.53
C ASN A 28 14.31 -3.03 -12.26
N ASN A 29 13.54 -2.45 -11.33
CA ASN A 29 14.08 -1.89 -10.12
C ASN A 29 13.05 -1.80 -9.00
N VAL A 30 13.51 -1.94 -7.74
CA VAL A 30 12.70 -1.75 -6.54
C VAL A 30 13.49 -0.86 -5.59
N HIS A 31 12.95 0.34 -5.34
CA HIS A 31 13.52 1.29 -4.39
C HIS A 31 12.57 1.48 -3.20
N ILE A 32 13.10 1.33 -2.00
CA ILE A 32 12.37 1.53 -0.75
C ILE A 32 13.09 2.60 0.06
N THR A 33 12.38 3.69 0.39
CA THR A 33 12.92 4.79 1.21
C THR A 33 12.02 5.09 2.41
N ASN A 34 12.58 5.68 3.47
CA ASN A 34 11.88 6.00 4.72
C ASN A 34 11.31 7.42 4.77
N ASP A 35 11.25 8.11 3.64
CA ASP A 35 11.06 9.57 3.60
C ASP A 35 9.58 9.97 3.44
N VAL A 36 8.66 9.22 4.05
CA VAL A 36 7.22 9.55 4.00
C VAL A 36 6.86 10.60 5.04
N SER A 37 7.55 10.62 6.19
CA SER A 37 7.42 11.66 7.24
C SER A 37 8.80 11.97 7.83
N PRO A 38 9.04 13.21 8.30
CA PRO A 38 10.16 13.55 9.16
C PRO A 38 10.33 12.59 10.34
N ALA A 39 11.58 12.34 10.72
CA ALA A 39 11.91 11.54 11.90
C ALA A 39 11.23 12.14 13.15
N GLY A 40 10.43 11.34 13.85
CA GLY A 40 9.74 11.73 15.08
C GLY A 40 8.24 12.01 14.95
N GLU A 41 7.68 12.07 13.74
CA GLU A 41 6.23 12.30 13.56
C GLU A 41 5.39 11.01 13.58
N SER A 42 5.97 9.87 13.23
CA SER A 42 5.27 8.59 13.20
C SER A 42 5.57 7.78 14.47
N PHE A 43 4.75 7.97 15.51
CA PHE A 43 4.91 7.31 16.81
C PHE A 43 4.40 5.86 16.83
N CYS A 44 3.39 5.55 16.00
CA CYS A 44 2.71 4.25 16.02
C CYS A 44 3.04 3.36 14.82
N SER A 45 3.90 3.80 13.91
CA SER A 45 4.23 3.05 12.69
C SER A 45 5.51 3.54 12.03
N THR A 46 6.02 2.77 11.09
CA THR A 46 7.03 3.21 10.13
C THR A 46 6.37 3.29 8.75
N LEU A 47 6.49 4.43 8.07
CA LEU A 47 5.99 4.62 6.71
C LEU A 47 7.17 4.60 5.73
N SER A 48 7.13 3.69 4.76
CA SER A 48 8.13 3.53 3.71
C SER A 48 7.50 3.85 2.35
N ARG A 49 8.20 4.61 1.52
CA ARG A 49 7.85 4.81 0.11
C ARG A 49 8.49 3.73 -0.72
N ILE A 50 7.71 3.08 -1.57
CA ILE A 50 8.18 2.05 -2.48
C ILE A 50 7.97 2.54 -3.91
N LYS A 51 9.03 2.53 -4.70
CA LYS A 51 9.01 2.77 -6.14
C LYS A 51 9.41 1.48 -6.84
N VAL A 52 8.53 0.98 -7.70
CA VAL A 52 8.78 -0.20 -8.52
C VAL A 52 8.78 0.19 -9.99
N ASP A 53 9.92 0.03 -10.64
CA ASP A 53 10.05 0.23 -12.08
C ASP A 53 9.92 -1.12 -12.78
N TYR A 54 9.02 -1.22 -13.75
CA TYR A 54 8.69 -2.48 -14.44
C TYR A 54 8.42 -2.27 -15.93
N SER A 55 8.48 -3.35 -16.70
CA SER A 55 8.17 -3.36 -18.14
C SER A 55 7.43 -4.63 -18.52
N PHE A 56 6.72 -4.56 -19.63
CA PHE A 56 6.03 -5.71 -20.23
C PHE A 56 6.87 -6.28 -21.37
N ASP A 57 6.71 -7.58 -21.63
CA ASP A 57 7.43 -8.28 -22.70
C ASP A 57 6.91 -7.92 -24.10
N ASP A 58 5.81 -7.17 -24.20
CA ASP A 58 5.19 -6.71 -25.45
C ASP A 58 5.94 -5.53 -26.11
N GLY A 59 7.11 -5.15 -25.58
CA GLY A 59 7.86 -3.98 -26.03
C GLY A 59 7.32 -2.66 -25.51
N GLY A 60 6.35 -2.70 -24.58
CA GLY A 60 5.88 -1.53 -23.85
C GLY A 60 7.00 -0.88 -23.05
N GLY A 61 7.08 0.45 -23.14
CA GLY A 61 8.06 1.25 -22.39
C GLY A 61 7.98 1.06 -20.87
N GLN A 62 9.06 1.43 -20.18
CA GLN A 62 9.17 1.33 -18.72
C GLN A 62 8.03 2.10 -18.02
N ARG A 63 7.41 1.44 -17.05
CA ARG A 63 6.38 1.99 -16.16
C ARG A 63 6.90 2.07 -14.73
N THR A 64 6.33 2.96 -13.96
CA THR A 64 6.66 3.14 -12.54
C THR A 64 5.39 3.04 -11.70
N LEU A 65 5.45 2.23 -10.66
CA LEU A 65 4.43 2.13 -9.61
C LEU A 65 4.97 2.73 -8.31
N TRP A 66 4.19 3.63 -7.70
CA TRP A 66 4.50 4.23 -6.41
C TRP A 66 3.52 3.72 -5.36
N MET A 67 4.05 3.30 -4.22
CA MET A 67 3.27 2.79 -3.09
C MET A 67 3.81 3.36 -1.78
N VAL A 68 2.96 3.35 -0.77
CA VAL A 68 3.36 3.59 0.62
C VAL A 68 3.08 2.31 1.39
N CYS A 69 4.08 1.81 2.10
CA CYS A 69 3.93 0.68 3.00
C CYS A 69 4.02 1.18 4.44
N LYS A 70 3.04 0.78 5.24
CA LYS A 70 3.01 1.02 6.68
C LYS A 70 3.38 -0.27 7.38
N SER A 71 4.38 -0.22 8.24
CA SER A 71 4.82 -1.36 9.06
C SER A 71 4.86 -0.98 10.52
N CYS A 72 4.89 -1.98 11.40
CA CYS A 72 5.14 -1.74 12.82
C CYS A 72 6.48 -1.01 13.01
N PRO A 73 6.61 -0.21 14.09
CA PRO A 73 7.90 0.33 14.50
C PRO A 73 8.94 -0.78 14.69
N GLU A 74 10.21 -0.46 14.45
CA GLU A 74 11.32 -1.40 14.71
C GLU A 74 11.65 -1.50 16.20
N ASP A 75 11.31 -0.46 16.96
CA ASP A 75 11.44 -0.45 18.41
C ASP A 75 10.40 -1.39 19.06
N GLU A 76 10.86 -2.35 19.85
CA GLU A 76 10.01 -3.39 20.43
C GLU A 76 8.99 -2.82 21.43
N TYR A 77 9.34 -1.76 22.15
CA TYR A 77 8.43 -1.13 23.11
C TYR A 77 7.27 -0.43 22.38
N GLN A 78 7.57 0.37 21.37
CA GLN A 78 6.56 0.98 20.51
C GLN A 78 5.73 -0.08 19.77
N ALA A 79 6.36 -1.12 19.25
CA ALA A 79 5.66 -2.22 18.58
C ALA A 79 4.72 -2.98 19.53
N GLY A 80 5.12 -3.17 20.79
CA GLY A 80 4.28 -3.75 21.83
C GLY A 80 3.04 -2.91 22.11
N PHE A 81 3.23 -1.60 22.33
CA PHE A 81 2.14 -0.65 22.57
C PHE A 81 1.14 -0.61 21.40
N VAL A 82 1.64 -0.54 20.16
CA VAL A 82 0.80 -0.53 18.96
C VAL A 82 -0.02 -1.81 18.79
N ARG A 83 0.56 -2.97 19.14
CA ARG A 83 -0.14 -4.26 19.12
C ARG A 83 -1.22 -4.35 20.18
N GLU A 84 -0.95 -3.87 21.40
CA GLU A 84 -1.94 -3.84 22.48
C GLU A 84 -3.18 -3.00 22.11
N MET A 85 -2.96 -1.88 21.44
CA MET A 85 -4.04 -1.03 20.92
C MET A 85 -4.76 -1.59 19.69
N LYS A 86 -4.30 -2.71 19.12
CA LYS A 86 -4.84 -3.34 17.90
C LYS A 86 -4.97 -2.36 16.72
N MET A 87 -4.06 -1.39 16.62
CA MET A 87 -4.14 -0.34 15.60
C MET A 87 -4.09 -0.92 14.18
N PHE A 88 -3.19 -1.88 13.93
CA PHE A 88 -3.10 -2.53 12.62
C PHE A 88 -4.33 -3.39 12.30
N ASP A 89 -4.95 -4.04 13.28
CA ASP A 89 -6.16 -4.83 13.06
C ASP A 89 -7.32 -3.92 12.64
N CYS A 90 -7.46 -2.76 13.30
CA CYS A 90 -8.44 -1.74 12.92
C CYS A 90 -8.17 -1.22 11.51
N GLU A 91 -6.92 -0.93 11.15
CA GLU A 91 -6.56 -0.49 9.80
C GLU A 91 -6.84 -1.54 8.73
N LEU A 92 -6.52 -2.81 8.98
CA LEU A 92 -6.82 -3.90 8.06
C LEU A 92 -8.33 -4.05 7.83
N GLU A 93 -9.14 -3.93 8.88
CA GLU A 93 -10.60 -3.95 8.76
C GLU A 93 -11.11 -2.75 7.97
N MET A 94 -10.54 -1.57 8.19
CA MET A 94 -10.91 -0.34 7.48
C MET A 94 -10.60 -0.43 5.99
N TYR A 95 -9.35 -0.71 5.63
CA TYR A 95 -8.92 -0.76 4.23
C TYR A 95 -9.44 -2.00 3.50
N GLY A 96 -9.54 -3.14 4.18
CA GLY A 96 -9.93 -4.42 3.59
C GLY A 96 -11.43 -4.56 3.38
N ASN A 97 -12.24 -4.08 4.34
CA ASN A 97 -13.68 -4.37 4.34
C ASN A 97 -14.51 -3.09 4.28
N ILE A 98 -14.32 -2.18 5.22
CA ILE A 98 -15.28 -1.09 5.43
C ILE A 98 -15.21 -0.04 4.31
N ILE A 99 -14.02 0.46 3.94
CA ILE A 99 -13.89 1.44 2.86
C ILE A 99 -14.44 0.89 1.53
N PRO A 100 -14.07 -0.33 1.08
CA PRO A 100 -14.65 -0.90 -0.13
C PRO A 100 -16.18 -1.04 -0.10
N LEU A 101 -16.77 -1.41 1.05
CA LEU A 101 -18.22 -1.51 1.20
C LEU A 101 -18.89 -0.14 1.11
N LEU A 102 -18.32 0.88 1.77
CA LEU A 102 -18.83 2.25 1.72
C LEU A 102 -18.76 2.83 0.30
N SER A 103 -17.67 2.60 -0.43
CA SER A 103 -17.54 3.05 -1.82
C SER A 103 -18.62 2.44 -2.72
N ARG A 104 -18.90 1.14 -2.58
CA ARG A 104 -19.98 0.48 -3.34
C ARG A 104 -21.34 1.09 -3.04
N LEU A 105 -21.62 1.40 -1.77
CA LEU A 105 -22.87 2.06 -1.40
C LEU A 105 -22.95 3.45 -2.04
N GLY A 106 -21.87 4.23 -2.00
CA GLY A 106 -21.78 5.54 -2.65
C GLY A 106 -22.05 5.48 -4.16
N ASP A 107 -21.53 4.47 -4.86
CA ASP A 107 -21.78 4.26 -6.30
C ASP A 107 -23.25 3.92 -6.61
N HIS A 108 -24.01 3.45 -5.61
CA HIS A 108 -25.45 3.16 -5.73
C HIS A 108 -26.34 4.37 -5.41
N PHE A 109 -25.80 5.46 -4.86
CA PHE A 109 -26.52 6.71 -4.68
C PHE A 109 -26.20 7.67 -5.83
N PRO A 110 -27.20 8.36 -6.42
CA PRO A 110 -26.91 9.40 -7.41
C PRO A 110 -26.00 10.47 -6.78
N PRO A 111 -25.14 11.13 -7.57
CA PRO A 111 -24.25 12.16 -7.05
C PRO A 111 -25.05 13.20 -6.26
N TRP A 112 -24.49 13.64 -5.12
CA TRP A 112 -25.08 14.56 -4.15
C TRP A 112 -25.70 15.84 -4.75
N HIS A 113 -25.36 16.19 -6.00
CA HIS A 113 -25.95 17.29 -6.76
C HIS A 113 -27.38 17.06 -7.29
N GLN A 114 -27.97 15.87 -7.15
CA GLN A 114 -29.34 15.59 -7.61
C GLN A 114 -30.39 15.51 -6.49
N MET A 115 -30.00 15.71 -5.22
CA MET A 115 -30.93 15.57 -4.09
C MET A 115 -31.58 16.89 -3.62
N ASP A 116 -31.20 18.05 -4.20
CA ASP A 116 -31.73 19.37 -3.82
C ASP A 116 -32.79 19.93 -4.79
N THR A 117 -33.71 19.08 -5.25
CA THR A 117 -34.93 19.56 -5.94
C THR A 117 -36.16 18.79 -5.49
N VAL A 118 -36.65 19.13 -4.29
CA VAL A 118 -38.09 19.10 -3.96
C VAL A 118 -38.40 20.31 -3.09
#